data_AF-A0A6C0EJ41-F1
#
_entry.id   AF-A0A6C0EJ41-F1
#
_cell.length_a   1.000
_cell.length_b   1.000
_cell.length_c   1.000
_cell.angle_alpha   90.00
_cell.angle_beta   90.00
_cell.angle_gamma   90.00
#
_symmetry.space_group_name_H-M   'P 1'
#
loop_
_entity.id
_entity.type
_entity.pdbx_description
1 polymer ?
#
loop_
_entity_poly.entity_id
_entity_poly.type
_entity_poly.pdbx_seq_one_letter_code
_entity_poly.pdbx_strand_id
1 'polypeptide(L)'
;MIYNKLLTQPFIHKIVEQDFTESIIIDSLEKCYQTCAFSTFPYIIHNYNSLQAILLTKSGNCISLSLFIKLFLKEHYNIYSYLIPCTIPKKYKHSDYLDICHVALAIPLNKNCVYIVDPAFYFLNPIIVNLSTMSCTTVFSKSIYDREKSSDLKTYSSIDIVESCPKKIEKNTIFNKYQTIGKNTYYANSYFKNDPTDNWCYFLTEIINPDEAITSFFIHIKNNPFITTTYIDKQGVCTSEYFIKLTPGYIEISKDAEDMERINVDEVTKTQINTIDKKIGGFLQDSLSNYINFTNTG
;
A
#
# COMPACT_ATOMS: atom_id res chain seq x y z
N MET A 1 17.08 15.56 2.91
CA MET A 1 16.36 14.48 2.19
C MET A 1 17.38 13.60 1.51
N ILE A 2 17.41 12.31 1.84
CA ILE A 2 18.40 11.37 1.30
C ILE A 2 17.68 10.45 0.31
N TYR A 3 17.97 10.63 -0.99
CA TYR A 3 17.50 9.73 -2.03
C TYR A 3 18.55 8.67 -2.31
N ASN A 4 18.16 7.40 -2.34
CA ASN A 4 19.03 6.27 -2.68
C ASN A 4 18.69 5.71 -4.06
N LYS A 5 19.68 5.07 -4.69
CA LYS A 5 19.44 4.37 -5.96
C LYS A 5 18.49 3.20 -5.76
N LEU A 6 17.50 3.07 -6.63
CA LEU A 6 16.65 1.90 -6.72
C LEU A 6 17.46 0.72 -7.28
N LEU A 7 17.56 -0.36 -6.50
CA LEU A 7 18.20 -1.60 -6.91
C LEU A 7 17.13 -2.65 -7.20
N THR A 8 17.20 -3.25 -8.39
CA THR A 8 16.27 -4.29 -8.79
C THR A 8 16.99 -5.50 -9.37
N GLN A 9 16.35 -6.66 -9.29
CA GLN A 9 16.81 -7.88 -9.95
C GLN A 9 15.66 -8.58 -10.69
N PRO A 10 15.90 -9.20 -11.86
CA PRO A 10 14.87 -9.98 -12.54
C PRO A 10 14.51 -11.23 -11.72
N PHE A 11 13.22 -11.56 -11.66
CA PHE A 11 12.73 -12.81 -11.04
C PHE A 11 11.99 -13.74 -11.99
N ILE A 12 11.53 -13.25 -13.17
CA ILE A 12 10.71 -14.06 -14.10
C ILE A 12 11.37 -15.38 -14.48
N HIS A 13 12.69 -15.38 -14.70
CA HIS A 13 13.46 -16.58 -15.06
C HIS A 13 13.64 -17.58 -13.89
N LYS A 14 13.33 -17.16 -12.65
CA LYS A 14 13.40 -17.98 -11.43
C LYS A 14 12.04 -18.59 -11.07
N ILE A 15 10.98 -18.25 -11.81
CA ILE A 15 9.63 -18.72 -11.50
C ILE A 15 9.54 -20.22 -11.73
N VAL A 16 9.18 -20.93 -10.66
CA VAL A 16 8.69 -22.30 -10.70
C VAL A 16 7.17 -22.25 -10.77
N GLU A 17 6.55 -23.25 -11.39
CA GLU A 17 5.10 -23.42 -11.36
C GLU A 17 4.61 -23.56 -9.91
N GLN A 18 3.59 -22.79 -9.57
CA GLN A 18 2.94 -22.78 -8.26
C GLN A 18 1.48 -23.15 -8.45
N ASP A 19 0.92 -23.90 -7.50
CA ASP A 19 -0.48 -24.31 -7.52
C ASP A 19 -1.27 -23.48 -6.51
N PHE A 20 -2.07 -22.53 -7.00
CA PHE A 20 -2.98 -21.74 -6.20
C PHE A 20 -4.11 -21.16 -7.06
N THR A 21 -5.19 -20.77 -6.40
CA THR A 21 -6.33 -20.10 -7.03
C THR A 21 -6.30 -18.61 -6.75
N GLU A 22 -6.99 -17.83 -7.60
CA GLU A 22 -7.20 -16.40 -7.35
C GLU A 22 -7.85 -16.11 -6.00
N SER A 23 -8.71 -17.02 -5.51
CA SER A 23 -9.37 -16.87 -4.21
C SER A 23 -8.39 -16.82 -3.03
N ILE A 24 -7.24 -17.53 -3.10
CA ILE A 24 -6.19 -17.46 -2.07
C ILE A 24 -5.57 -16.06 -2.04
N ILE A 25 -5.42 -15.43 -3.21
CA ILE A 25 -4.88 -14.07 -3.31
C ILE A 25 -5.88 -13.07 -2.73
N ILE A 26 -7.17 -13.21 -3.06
CA ILE A 26 -8.23 -12.34 -2.52
C ILE A 26 -8.31 -12.49 -0.99
N ASP A 27 -8.29 -13.72 -0.46
CA ASP A 27 -8.27 -13.98 0.99
C ASP A 27 -7.07 -13.31 1.68
N SER A 28 -5.88 -13.34 1.05
CA SER A 28 -4.70 -12.67 1.59
C SER A 28 -4.83 -11.14 1.64
N LEU A 29 -5.52 -10.53 0.67
CA LEU A 29 -5.84 -9.10 0.66
C LEU A 29 -6.83 -8.75 1.77
N GLU A 30 -7.94 -9.49 1.87
CA GLU A 30 -8.93 -9.32 2.93
C GLU A 30 -8.29 -9.45 4.31
N LYS A 31 -7.42 -10.46 4.49
CA LYS A 31 -6.70 -10.65 5.74
C LYS A 31 -5.79 -9.47 6.06
N CYS A 32 -5.10 -8.94 5.06
CA CYS A 32 -4.27 -7.73 5.22
C CYS A 32 -5.13 -6.55 5.69
N TYR A 33 -6.28 -6.29 5.04
CA TYR A 33 -7.18 -5.19 5.37
C TYR A 33 -7.82 -5.32 6.76
N GLN A 34 -8.06 -6.54 7.24
CA GLN A 34 -8.65 -6.76 8.57
C GLN A 34 -7.64 -6.69 9.71
N THR A 35 -6.36 -6.98 9.43
CA THR A 35 -5.37 -7.23 10.49
C THR A 35 -4.19 -6.29 10.47
N CYS A 36 -4.08 -5.44 9.45
CA CYS A 36 -3.02 -4.46 9.32
C CYS A 36 -3.56 -3.05 9.08
N ALA A 37 -2.76 -2.05 9.44
CA ALA A 37 -3.07 -0.64 9.22
C ALA A 37 -2.02 0.04 8.34
N PHE A 38 -2.45 0.97 7.48
CA PHE A 38 -1.50 1.81 6.74
C PHE A 38 -1.01 2.93 7.65
N SER A 39 0.28 2.98 7.96
CA SER A 39 0.80 3.83 9.04
C SER A 39 2.22 4.33 8.77
N THR A 40 2.51 5.53 9.26
CA THR A 40 3.88 6.09 9.32
C THR A 40 4.48 6.12 10.73
N PHE A 41 3.68 5.83 11.77
CA PHE A 41 4.15 5.80 13.16
C PHE A 41 5.41 4.94 13.37
N PRO A 42 5.47 3.69 12.86
CA PRO A 42 6.63 2.82 13.10
C PRO A 42 7.96 3.41 12.60
N TYR A 43 7.92 4.17 11.51
CA TYR A 43 9.12 4.74 10.92
C TYR A 43 9.54 6.05 11.59
N ILE A 44 8.57 6.93 11.87
CA ILE A 44 8.87 8.26 12.42
C ILE A 44 9.26 8.17 13.89
N ILE A 45 8.56 7.36 14.68
CA ILE A 45 8.76 7.31 16.13
C ILE A 45 9.82 6.26 16.48
N HIS A 46 9.73 5.08 15.90
CA HIS A 46 10.55 3.93 16.29
C HIS A 46 11.72 3.65 15.35
N ASN A 47 11.81 4.37 14.23
CA ASN A 47 12.84 4.19 13.20
C ASN A 47 12.94 2.75 12.70
N TYR A 48 11.80 2.06 12.62
CA TYR A 48 11.71 0.70 12.09
C TYR A 48 11.85 0.67 10.57
N ASN A 49 12.39 -0.43 10.04
CA ASN A 49 12.22 -0.77 8.62
C ASN A 49 10.84 -1.42 8.38
N SER A 50 10.44 -1.60 7.13
CA SER A 50 9.09 -2.10 6.81
C SER A 50 8.82 -3.53 7.31
N LEU A 51 9.84 -4.38 7.44
CA LEU A 51 9.67 -5.72 8.03
C LEU A 51 9.45 -5.66 9.54
N GLN A 52 10.23 -4.84 10.25
CA GLN A 52 10.05 -4.60 11.68
C GLN A 52 8.68 -3.98 11.97
N ALA A 53 8.29 -2.96 11.19
CA ALA A 53 7.01 -2.28 11.33
C ALA A 53 5.84 -3.27 11.29
N ILE A 54 5.80 -4.14 10.28
CA ILE A 54 4.70 -5.10 10.12
C ILE A 54 4.70 -6.19 11.19
N LEU A 55 5.87 -6.72 11.58
CA LEU A 55 5.97 -7.79 12.58
C LEU A 55 5.68 -7.32 14.01
N LEU A 56 6.09 -6.10 14.35
CA LEU A 56 5.98 -5.58 15.73
C LEU A 56 4.68 -4.82 15.97
N THR A 57 4.14 -4.16 14.94
CA THR A 57 2.98 -3.27 15.11
C THR A 57 1.81 -3.62 14.22
N LYS A 58 1.91 -4.60 13.32
CA LYS A 58 0.87 -4.87 12.30
C LYS A 58 0.48 -3.60 11.52
N SER A 59 1.42 -2.68 11.34
CA SER A 59 1.18 -1.44 10.60
C SER A 59 2.42 -1.00 9.84
N GLY A 60 2.23 -0.19 8.82
CA GLY A 60 3.33 0.38 8.04
C GLY A 60 2.87 0.91 6.68
N ASN A 61 3.81 1.23 5.80
CA ASN A 61 3.53 1.75 4.47
C ASN A 61 3.23 0.63 3.46
N CYS A 62 3.20 0.96 2.16
CA CYS A 62 2.92 0.01 1.08
C CYS A 62 3.88 -1.19 1.04
N ILE A 63 5.14 -1.02 1.46
CA ILE A 63 6.12 -2.11 1.57
C ILE A 63 5.72 -3.04 2.70
N SER A 64 5.36 -2.53 3.87
CA SER A 64 4.93 -3.35 5.02
C SER A 64 3.67 -4.15 4.73
N LEU A 65 2.67 -3.54 4.09
CA LEU A 65 1.45 -4.26 3.70
C LEU A 65 1.74 -5.33 2.63
N SER A 66 2.60 -5.04 1.67
CA SER A 66 3.05 -6.04 0.68
C SER A 66 3.85 -7.18 1.33
N LEU A 67 4.66 -6.87 2.34
CA LEU A 67 5.39 -7.87 3.14
C LEU A 67 4.45 -8.74 3.96
N PHE A 68 3.38 -8.19 4.54
CA PHE A 68 2.36 -8.98 5.23
C PHE A 68 1.81 -10.07 4.30
N ILE A 69 1.33 -9.68 3.11
CA ILE A 69 0.78 -10.63 2.15
C ILE A 69 1.85 -11.65 1.72
N LYS A 70 3.08 -11.21 1.47
CA LYS A 70 4.21 -12.11 1.14
C LYS A 70 4.45 -13.16 2.21
N LEU A 71 4.48 -12.76 3.49
CA LEU A 71 4.66 -13.67 4.62
C LEU A 71 3.47 -14.62 4.77
N PHE A 72 2.25 -14.09 4.70
CA PHE A 72 1.01 -14.87 4.80
C PHE A 72 0.93 -15.96 3.72
N LEU A 73 1.15 -15.59 2.45
CA LEU A 73 1.15 -16.54 1.33
C LEU A 73 2.23 -17.62 1.48
N LYS A 74 3.41 -17.24 1.99
CA LYS A 74 4.51 -18.18 2.21
C LYS A 74 4.22 -19.14 3.36
N GLU A 75 3.71 -18.65 4.48
CA GLU A 75 3.49 -19.43 5.70
C GLU A 75 2.29 -20.39 5.55
N HIS A 76 1.20 -19.92 4.97
CA HIS A 76 -0.05 -20.68 4.90
C HIS A 76 -0.19 -21.55 3.65
N TYR A 77 0.47 -21.18 2.55
CA TYR A 77 0.29 -21.85 1.25
C TYR A 77 1.60 -22.21 0.55
N ASN A 78 2.76 -21.90 1.14
CA ASN A 78 4.07 -22.09 0.53
C ASN A 78 4.23 -21.36 -0.83
N ILE A 79 3.49 -20.27 -1.05
CA ILE A 79 3.52 -19.48 -2.28
C ILE A 79 4.64 -18.43 -2.19
N TYR A 80 5.48 -18.39 -3.23
CA TYR A 80 6.54 -17.41 -3.43
C TYR A 80 6.02 -16.18 -4.16
N SER A 81 6.49 -15.01 -3.72
CA SER A 81 6.12 -13.70 -4.26
C SER A 81 7.26 -12.70 -4.13
N TYR A 82 7.20 -11.61 -4.89
CA TYR A 82 8.30 -10.66 -5.08
C TYR A 82 7.78 -9.23 -4.91
N LEU A 83 8.46 -8.42 -4.10
CA LEU A 83 8.16 -7.00 -4.01
C LEU A 83 8.56 -6.36 -5.33
N ILE A 84 7.68 -5.56 -5.93
CA ILE A 84 7.92 -4.92 -7.22
C ILE A 84 7.81 -3.40 -7.11
N PRO A 85 8.67 -2.63 -7.80
CA PRO A 85 8.58 -1.18 -7.80
C PRO A 85 7.41 -0.70 -8.67
N CYS A 86 6.77 0.38 -8.24
CA CYS A 86 5.63 0.97 -8.93
C CYS A 86 5.73 2.50 -8.97
N THR A 87 5.24 3.09 -10.07
CA THR A 87 4.85 4.50 -10.06
C THR A 87 3.45 4.63 -9.46
N ILE A 88 3.02 5.87 -9.20
CA ILE A 88 1.67 6.18 -8.72
C ILE A 88 0.93 7.08 -9.70
N PRO A 89 -0.42 7.07 -9.70
CA PRO A 89 -1.24 8.10 -10.35
C PRO A 89 -0.83 9.51 -9.91
N LYS A 90 -0.92 10.48 -10.83
CA LYS A 90 -0.72 11.91 -10.56
C LYS A 90 -1.67 12.40 -9.47
N LYS A 91 -2.89 11.86 -9.37
CA LYS A 91 -3.84 12.23 -8.29
C LYS A 91 -3.28 12.00 -6.88
N TYR A 92 -2.28 11.14 -6.73
CA TYR A 92 -1.58 10.86 -5.46
C TYR A 92 -0.16 11.44 -5.38
N LYS A 93 0.34 12.08 -6.44
CA LYS A 93 1.73 12.53 -6.53
C LYS A 93 1.97 13.79 -5.71
N HIS A 94 3.07 13.80 -4.96
CA HIS A 94 3.63 14.99 -4.32
C HIS A 94 4.81 15.52 -5.16
N SER A 95 5.07 16.83 -5.11
CA SER A 95 6.17 17.45 -5.88
C SER A 95 7.53 16.82 -5.60
N ASP A 96 7.73 16.40 -4.36
CA ASP A 96 9.02 15.90 -3.86
C ASP A 96 9.18 14.38 -4.00
N TYR A 97 8.14 13.67 -4.46
CA TYR A 97 8.21 12.25 -4.74
C TYR A 97 9.04 11.99 -6.00
N LEU A 98 9.90 10.98 -5.92
CA LEU A 98 10.46 10.35 -7.10
C LEU A 98 9.37 9.63 -7.90
N ASP A 99 9.62 9.34 -9.17
CA ASP A 99 8.62 8.73 -10.05
C ASP A 99 8.19 7.33 -9.60
N ILE A 100 9.15 6.52 -9.17
CA ILE A 100 8.89 5.24 -8.52
C ILE A 100 8.88 5.49 -7.00
N CYS A 101 7.70 5.55 -6.40
CA CYS A 101 7.54 5.85 -4.98
C CYS A 101 6.60 4.89 -4.25
N HIS A 102 6.30 3.75 -4.89
CA HIS A 102 5.36 2.77 -4.38
C HIS A 102 5.87 1.36 -4.61
N VAL A 103 5.35 0.43 -3.82
CA VAL A 103 5.69 -0.99 -3.89
C VAL A 103 4.41 -1.82 -3.82
N ALA A 104 4.34 -2.81 -4.70
CA ALA A 104 3.30 -3.81 -4.74
C ALA A 104 3.93 -5.21 -4.67
N LEU A 105 3.10 -6.26 -4.75
CA LEU A 105 3.55 -7.64 -4.70
C LEU A 105 3.19 -8.39 -5.99
N ALA A 106 4.18 -8.97 -6.64
CA ALA A 106 4.00 -9.92 -7.74
C ALA A 106 3.98 -11.36 -7.21
N ILE A 107 2.95 -12.12 -7.60
CA ILE A 107 2.70 -13.50 -7.21
C ILE A 107 2.64 -14.34 -8.50
N PRO A 108 3.76 -14.91 -8.94
CA PRO A 108 3.79 -15.67 -10.19
C PRO A 108 3.10 -17.02 -10.04
N LEU A 109 2.11 -17.32 -10.88
CA LEU A 109 1.56 -18.67 -10.98
C LEU A 109 2.52 -19.59 -11.74
N ASN A 110 3.07 -19.07 -12.84
CA ASN A 110 4.08 -19.74 -13.65
C ASN A 110 4.84 -18.70 -14.51
N LYS A 111 5.75 -19.16 -15.37
CA LYS A 111 6.57 -18.28 -16.22
C LYS A 111 5.80 -17.35 -17.17
N ASN A 112 4.51 -17.62 -17.40
CA ASN A 112 3.66 -16.88 -18.32
C ASN A 112 2.54 -16.10 -17.63
N CYS A 113 2.22 -16.41 -16.37
CA CYS A 113 1.11 -15.79 -15.65
C CYS A 113 1.57 -15.27 -14.29
N VAL A 114 1.41 -13.97 -14.07
CA VAL A 114 1.78 -13.30 -12.83
C VAL A 114 0.60 -12.49 -12.32
N TYR A 115 0.19 -12.75 -11.08
CA TYR A 115 -0.77 -11.89 -10.39
C TYR A 115 -0.02 -10.73 -9.73
N ILE A 116 -0.61 -9.54 -9.73
CA ILE A 116 -0.12 -8.40 -8.98
C ILE A 116 -1.19 -7.99 -7.99
N VAL A 117 -0.80 -7.83 -6.73
CA VAL A 117 -1.65 -7.25 -5.68
C VAL A 117 -0.99 -6.02 -5.09
N ASP A 118 -1.82 -5.04 -4.76
CA ASP A 118 -1.40 -3.78 -4.20
C ASP A 118 -2.35 -3.39 -3.05
N PRO A 119 -2.03 -3.80 -1.81
CA PRO A 119 -2.89 -3.55 -0.67
C PRO A 119 -3.00 -2.07 -0.29
N ALA A 120 -2.02 -1.24 -0.66
CA ALA A 120 -2.04 0.17 -0.31
C ALA A 120 -2.91 1.02 -1.25
N PHE A 121 -3.24 0.50 -2.44
CA PHE A 121 -4.30 1.03 -3.31
C PHE A 121 -5.64 0.31 -3.16
N TYR A 122 -5.76 -0.58 -2.18
CA TYR A 122 -7.01 -1.24 -1.82
C TYR A 122 -7.71 -1.92 -3.01
N PHE A 123 -6.94 -2.67 -3.81
CA PHE A 123 -7.51 -3.51 -4.85
C PHE A 123 -8.38 -4.60 -4.24
N LEU A 124 -9.53 -4.85 -4.89
CA LEU A 124 -10.49 -5.90 -4.52
C LEU A 124 -10.15 -7.23 -5.17
N ASN A 125 -9.43 -7.20 -6.28
CA ASN A 125 -8.99 -8.38 -7.01
C ASN A 125 -7.62 -8.12 -7.66
N PRO A 126 -6.81 -9.16 -7.89
CA PRO A 126 -5.47 -8.99 -8.45
C PRO A 126 -5.50 -8.60 -9.93
N ILE A 127 -4.47 -7.86 -10.35
CA ILE A 127 -4.16 -7.68 -11.77
C ILE A 127 -3.54 -8.96 -12.30
N ILE A 128 -4.06 -9.49 -13.42
CA ILE A 128 -3.54 -10.72 -14.04
C ILE A 128 -2.69 -10.34 -15.25
N VAL A 129 -1.39 -10.63 -15.18
CA VAL A 129 -0.46 -10.38 -16.28
C VAL A 129 -0.13 -11.68 -16.98
N ASN A 130 -0.74 -11.89 -18.16
CA ASN A 130 -0.37 -12.98 -19.06
C ASN A 130 0.72 -12.51 -20.03
N LEU A 131 1.95 -12.98 -19.84
CA LEU A 131 3.14 -12.61 -20.61
C LEU A 131 3.16 -13.20 -22.02
N SER A 132 2.31 -14.20 -22.30
CA SER A 132 2.18 -14.80 -23.63
C SER A 132 1.17 -14.05 -24.49
N THR A 133 -0.01 -13.76 -23.95
CA THR A 133 -1.10 -13.08 -24.70
C THR A 133 -1.00 -11.57 -24.61
N MET A 134 -0.34 -11.03 -23.57
CA MET A 134 -0.23 -9.60 -23.29
C MET A 134 -1.61 -8.89 -23.25
N SER A 135 -2.66 -9.62 -22.86
CA SER A 135 -4.02 -9.11 -22.80
C SER A 135 -4.22 -8.19 -21.60
N CYS A 136 -4.95 -7.09 -21.81
CA CYS A 136 -5.37 -6.21 -20.71
C CYS A 136 -6.39 -6.90 -19.79
N THR A 137 -6.42 -6.46 -18.54
CA THR A 137 -7.36 -6.93 -17.52
C THR A 137 -8.02 -5.77 -16.80
N THR A 138 -9.32 -5.90 -16.57
CA THR A 138 -10.09 -4.99 -15.73
C THR A 138 -10.06 -5.48 -14.29
N VAL A 139 -9.74 -4.58 -13.36
CA VAL A 139 -9.75 -4.83 -11.92
C VAL A 139 -10.43 -3.69 -11.18
N PHE A 140 -10.70 -3.88 -9.90
CA PHE A 140 -11.40 -2.90 -9.08
C PHE A 140 -10.55 -2.48 -7.88
N SER A 141 -10.54 -1.19 -7.57
CA SER A 141 -9.91 -0.63 -6.37
C SER A 141 -10.93 0.21 -5.60
N LYS A 142 -10.81 0.24 -4.27
CA LYS A 142 -11.74 0.98 -3.41
C LYS A 142 -11.06 2.23 -2.86
N SER A 143 -11.67 3.39 -3.09
CA SER A 143 -11.40 4.59 -2.30
C SER A 143 -11.99 4.40 -0.90
N ILE A 144 -11.16 3.98 0.05
CA ILE A 144 -11.60 3.63 1.41
C ILE A 144 -12.05 4.83 2.25
N TYR A 145 -11.77 6.05 1.79
CA TYR A 145 -12.09 7.32 2.44
C TYR A 145 -13.41 7.92 1.96
N ASP A 146 -14.06 7.28 0.98
CA ASP A 146 -15.37 7.71 0.48
C ASP A 146 -16.45 6.81 1.09
N ARG A 147 -17.50 7.44 1.62
CA ARG A 147 -18.64 6.74 2.22
C ARG A 147 -19.65 6.33 1.15
N GLU A 148 -20.13 5.09 1.29
CA GLU A 148 -21.25 4.63 0.47
C GLU A 148 -22.59 5.13 0.98
N LYS A 149 -23.40 5.64 0.05
CA LYS A 149 -24.79 6.06 0.33
C LYS A 149 -25.77 4.89 0.33
N SER A 150 -25.34 3.74 -0.19
CA SER A 150 -26.16 2.57 -0.44
C SER A 150 -25.44 1.33 0.07
N SER A 151 -26.19 0.33 0.51
CA SER A 151 -25.66 -0.99 0.84
C SER A 151 -25.58 -1.92 -0.37
N ASP A 152 -26.04 -1.48 -1.55
CA ASP A 152 -25.92 -2.24 -2.79
C ASP A 152 -24.54 -2.01 -3.42
N LEU A 153 -23.71 -3.06 -3.44
CA LEU A 153 -22.36 -3.06 -4.00
C LEU A 153 -22.29 -2.50 -5.43
N LYS A 154 -23.32 -2.73 -6.25
CA LYS A 154 -23.35 -2.26 -7.65
C LYS A 154 -23.44 -0.74 -7.77
N THR A 155 -23.82 -0.08 -6.69
CA THR A 155 -24.00 1.39 -6.62
C THR A 155 -22.86 2.08 -5.89
N TYR A 156 -21.82 1.34 -5.49
CA TYR A 156 -20.71 1.92 -4.74
C TYR A 156 -19.97 2.93 -5.61
N SER A 157 -19.98 4.20 -5.20
CA SER A 157 -19.36 5.28 -5.96
C SER A 157 -17.86 5.34 -5.78
N SER A 158 -17.35 4.74 -4.70
CA SER A 158 -15.93 4.71 -4.38
C SER A 158 -15.13 3.63 -5.11
N ILE A 159 -15.82 2.70 -5.80
CA ILE A 159 -15.16 1.60 -6.48
C ILE A 159 -14.72 2.13 -7.83
N ASP A 160 -13.41 2.31 -7.94
CA ASP A 160 -12.74 2.68 -9.17
C ASP A 160 -12.56 1.43 -10.05
N ILE A 161 -12.88 1.57 -11.34
CA ILE A 161 -12.58 0.57 -12.37
C ILE A 161 -11.21 0.90 -12.94
N VAL A 162 -10.28 -0.05 -12.87
CA VAL A 162 -8.91 0.10 -13.35
C VAL A 162 -8.69 -0.85 -14.52
N GLU A 163 -8.22 -0.32 -15.65
CA GLU A 163 -7.76 -1.12 -16.77
C GLU A 163 -6.24 -1.26 -16.68
N SER A 164 -5.73 -2.48 -16.83
CA SER A 164 -4.31 -2.77 -16.69
C SER A 164 -3.81 -3.58 -17.87
N CYS A 165 -2.87 -3.01 -18.62
CA CYS A 165 -2.37 -3.59 -19.86
C CYS A 165 -0.89 -3.98 -19.75
N PRO A 166 -0.54 -5.27 -19.91
CA PRO A 166 0.84 -5.73 -19.96
C PRO A 166 1.62 -5.07 -21.10
N LYS A 167 2.86 -4.68 -20.82
CA LYS A 167 3.81 -4.12 -21.79
C LYS A 167 5.22 -4.62 -21.46
N LYS A 168 6.16 -4.39 -22.38
CA LYS A 168 7.58 -4.72 -22.21
C LYS A 168 8.44 -3.50 -22.49
N ILE A 169 9.49 -3.33 -21.68
CA ILE A 169 10.46 -2.26 -21.86
C ILE A 169 11.48 -2.68 -22.92
N GLU A 170 11.55 -1.96 -24.03
CA GLU A 170 12.50 -2.25 -25.13
C GLU A 170 13.93 -1.75 -24.85
N LYS A 171 14.05 -0.65 -24.12
CA LYS A 171 15.33 0.00 -23.76
C LYS A 171 15.28 0.48 -22.32
N ASN A 172 16.43 0.56 -21.65
CA ASN A 172 16.49 1.04 -20.26
C ASN A 172 15.69 2.34 -20.10
N THR A 173 14.75 2.35 -19.16
CA THR A 173 13.93 3.50 -18.85
C THR A 173 14.54 4.21 -17.66
N ILE A 174 15.10 5.40 -17.90
CA ILE A 174 15.67 6.27 -16.87
C ILE A 174 14.58 7.26 -16.46
N PHE A 175 14.14 7.20 -15.22
CA PHE A 175 13.17 8.15 -14.66
C PHE A 175 13.90 9.38 -14.10
N ASN A 176 14.99 9.14 -13.37
CA ASN A 176 15.86 10.17 -12.79
C ASN A 176 17.21 9.54 -12.39
N LYS A 177 18.11 10.33 -11.80
CA LYS A 177 19.46 9.86 -11.40
C LYS A 177 19.48 8.72 -10.37
N TYR A 178 18.37 8.46 -9.70
CA TYR A 178 18.22 7.41 -8.69
C TYR A 178 17.47 6.18 -9.21
N GLN A 179 16.74 6.30 -10.32
CA GLN A 179 15.75 5.31 -10.73
C GLN A 179 15.88 4.95 -12.20
N THR A 180 16.19 3.68 -12.44
CA THR A 180 16.27 3.11 -13.79
C THR A 180 15.67 1.71 -13.76
N ILE A 181 14.79 1.40 -14.71
CA ILE A 181 14.31 0.05 -14.96
C ILE A 181 14.98 -0.49 -16.21
N GLY A 182 15.53 -1.71 -16.09
CA GLY A 182 16.27 -2.36 -17.18
C GLY A 182 15.39 -2.71 -18.38
N LYS A 183 16.01 -2.78 -19.56
CA LYS A 183 15.39 -3.36 -20.76
C LYS A 183 14.93 -4.80 -20.50
N ASN A 184 13.96 -5.24 -21.29
CA ASN A 184 13.28 -6.54 -21.21
C ASN A 184 12.44 -6.78 -19.95
N THR A 185 12.27 -5.78 -19.07
CA THR A 185 11.34 -5.87 -17.96
C THR A 185 9.90 -5.74 -18.47
N TYR A 186 9.07 -6.71 -18.12
CA TYR A 186 7.62 -6.62 -18.32
C TYR A 186 7.02 -5.71 -17.25
N TYR A 187 5.92 -5.04 -17.58
CA TYR A 187 5.20 -4.21 -16.61
C TYR A 187 3.71 -4.17 -16.94
N ALA A 188 2.87 -3.96 -15.93
CA ALA A 188 1.47 -3.66 -16.13
C ALA A 188 1.28 -2.14 -16.11
N ASN A 189 0.74 -1.57 -17.20
CA ASN A 189 0.40 -0.15 -17.30
C ASN A 189 -1.08 0.01 -16.97
N SER A 190 -1.36 0.61 -15.83
CA SER A 190 -2.70 0.75 -15.27
C SER A 190 -3.19 2.19 -15.37
N TYR A 191 -4.51 2.37 -15.50
CA TYR A 191 -5.17 3.67 -15.48
C TYR A 191 -6.61 3.51 -14.98
N PHE A 192 -7.17 4.57 -14.40
CA PHE A 192 -8.58 4.59 -14.04
C PHE A 192 -9.43 4.75 -15.30
N LYS A 193 -10.50 3.98 -15.45
CA LYS A 193 -11.35 3.99 -16.66
C LYS A 193 -11.94 5.37 -16.98
N ASN A 194 -12.19 6.18 -15.95
CA ASN A 194 -12.69 7.55 -16.07
C ASN A 194 -11.58 8.59 -16.34
N ASP A 195 -10.30 8.25 -16.15
CA ASP A 195 -9.14 9.09 -16.49
C ASP A 195 -8.01 8.24 -17.10
N PRO A 196 -8.11 7.90 -18.39
CA PRO A 196 -7.12 7.09 -19.09
C PRO A 196 -5.81 7.84 -19.40
N THR A 197 -5.66 9.08 -18.93
CA THR A 197 -4.45 9.89 -19.12
C THR A 197 -3.53 9.87 -17.90
N ASP A 198 -4.07 9.49 -16.74
CA ASP A 198 -3.31 9.36 -15.49
C ASP A 198 -2.87 7.92 -15.25
N ASN A 199 -1.79 7.54 -15.93
CA ASN A 199 -1.28 6.17 -15.93
C ASN A 199 -0.25 5.95 -14.84
N TRP A 200 -0.20 4.73 -14.32
CA TRP A 200 0.89 4.25 -13.48
C TRP A 200 1.33 2.85 -13.89
N CYS A 201 2.50 2.42 -13.40
CA CYS A 201 3.16 1.21 -13.87
C CYS A 201 3.60 0.32 -12.71
N TYR A 202 3.33 -0.98 -12.84
CA TYR A 202 3.84 -2.06 -11.98
C TYR A 202 4.95 -2.81 -12.71
N PHE A 203 6.22 -2.64 -12.35
CA PHE A 203 7.34 -3.25 -13.07
C PHE A 203 7.67 -4.64 -12.54
N LEU A 204 7.60 -5.68 -13.37
CA LEU A 204 7.90 -7.07 -13.00
C LEU A 204 9.41 -7.32 -12.88
N THR A 205 10.01 -6.71 -11.86
CA THR A 205 11.37 -6.90 -11.37
C THR A 205 11.36 -6.76 -9.86
N GLU A 206 12.14 -7.57 -9.14
CA GLU A 206 12.14 -7.53 -7.68
C GLU A 206 12.95 -6.34 -7.20
N ILE A 207 12.40 -5.55 -6.26
CA ILE A 207 13.13 -4.50 -5.54
C ILE A 207 13.95 -5.12 -4.41
N ILE A 208 15.22 -4.73 -4.30
CA ILE A 208 16.16 -5.33 -3.33
C ILE A 208 16.40 -4.44 -2.11
N ASN A 209 16.18 -3.14 -2.24
CA ASN A 209 16.38 -2.14 -1.19
C ASN A 209 15.14 -1.24 -1.02
N PRO A 210 13.94 -1.79 -0.79
CA PRO A 210 12.70 -1.01 -0.78
C PRO A 210 12.68 0.08 0.28
N ASP A 211 13.19 -0.18 1.48
CA ASP A 211 13.23 0.80 2.56
C ASP A 211 14.18 1.97 2.22
N GLU A 212 15.38 1.68 1.72
CA GLU A 212 16.35 2.70 1.35
C GLU A 212 15.88 3.50 0.12
N ALA A 213 15.31 2.83 -0.89
CA ALA A 213 14.93 3.46 -2.15
C ALA A 213 13.58 4.19 -2.10
N ILE A 214 12.67 3.81 -1.21
CA ILE A 214 11.28 4.32 -1.16
C ILE A 214 10.92 4.87 0.22
N THR A 215 10.97 4.05 1.29
CA THR A 215 10.56 4.48 2.64
C THR A 215 11.33 5.71 3.09
N SER A 216 12.65 5.74 2.85
CA SER A 216 13.55 6.81 3.30
C SER A 216 13.06 8.19 2.90
N PHE A 217 12.77 8.45 1.61
CA PHE A 217 12.31 9.77 1.18
C PHE A 217 10.83 9.99 1.51
N PHE A 218 10.00 8.93 1.47
CA PHE A 218 8.58 9.03 1.78
C PHE A 218 8.33 9.57 3.19
N ILE A 219 9.04 9.05 4.19
CA ILE A 219 8.90 9.47 5.59
C ILE A 219 9.43 10.90 5.83
N HIS A 220 10.46 11.33 5.09
CA HIS A 220 10.93 12.71 5.18
C HIS A 220 9.93 13.72 4.60
N ILE A 221 9.09 13.31 3.63
CA ILE A 221 8.06 14.15 3.01
C ILE A 221 6.76 14.09 3.82
N LYS A 222 6.37 12.89 4.26
CA LYS A 222 5.23 12.63 5.15
C LYS A 222 5.73 12.48 6.59
N ASN A 223 6.26 13.56 7.13
CA ASN A 223 6.92 13.59 8.44
C ASN A 223 5.95 13.70 9.64
N ASN A 224 4.66 13.92 9.39
CA ASN A 224 3.61 13.88 10.40
C ASN A 224 3.10 12.44 10.56
N PRO A 225 3.24 11.81 11.74
CA PRO A 225 2.75 10.46 11.98
C PRO A 225 1.26 10.36 11.70
N PHE A 226 0.87 9.34 10.96
CA PHE A 226 -0.53 9.01 10.76
C PHE A 226 -0.75 7.50 10.67
N ILE A 227 -1.99 7.09 10.88
CA ILE A 227 -2.45 5.72 10.76
C ILE A 227 -3.85 5.70 10.14
N THR A 228 -4.09 4.72 9.29
CA THR A 228 -5.40 4.38 8.74
C THR A 228 -5.68 2.92 9.02
N THR A 229 -6.68 2.66 9.84
CA THR A 229 -7.21 1.30 10.06
C THR A 229 -8.42 1.08 9.17
N THR A 230 -8.69 -0.18 8.86
CA THR A 230 -9.78 -0.56 7.97
C THR A 230 -10.61 -1.68 8.55
N TYR A 231 -11.85 -1.77 8.12
CA TYR A 231 -12.74 -2.90 8.36
C TYR A 231 -13.36 -3.37 7.04
N ILE A 232 -13.81 -4.63 7.02
CA ILE A 232 -14.58 -5.18 5.90
C ILE A 232 -16.06 -4.99 6.19
N ASP A 233 -16.77 -4.33 5.28
CA ASP A 233 -18.20 -4.13 5.41
C ASP A 233 -19.01 -5.42 5.16
N LYS A 234 -20.34 -5.33 5.24
CA LYS A 234 -21.24 -6.48 5.06
C LYS A 234 -21.23 -7.02 3.62
N GLN A 235 -20.63 -6.31 2.67
CA GLN A 235 -20.56 -6.64 1.25
C GLN A 235 -19.17 -7.20 0.89
N GLY A 236 -18.26 -7.32 1.86
CA GLY A 236 -16.90 -7.81 1.63
C GLY A 236 -15.93 -6.73 1.16
N VAL A 237 -16.29 -5.45 1.25
CA VAL A 237 -15.46 -4.34 0.76
C VAL A 237 -14.78 -3.62 1.93
N CYS A 238 -13.49 -3.34 1.74
CA CYS A 238 -12.67 -2.61 2.71
C CYS A 238 -13.09 -1.14 2.82
N THR A 239 -13.25 -0.63 4.04
CA THR A 239 -13.56 0.78 4.32
C THR A 239 -12.68 1.28 5.48
N SER A 240 -12.33 2.57 5.47
CA SER A 240 -11.59 3.20 6.57
C SER A 240 -12.41 3.17 7.86
N GLU A 241 -11.86 2.62 8.94
CA GLU A 241 -12.45 2.70 10.29
C GLU A 241 -11.98 3.97 11.01
N TYR A 242 -10.66 4.17 11.07
CA TYR A 242 -10.06 5.36 11.68
C TYR A 242 -8.93 5.88 10.79
N PHE A 243 -8.92 7.19 10.58
CA PHE A 243 -7.77 7.95 10.13
C PHE A 243 -7.34 8.85 11.27
N ILE A 244 -6.11 8.71 11.76
CA ILE A 244 -5.56 9.55 12.82
C ILE A 244 -4.22 10.09 12.35
N LYS A 245 -4.03 11.40 12.45
CA LYS A 245 -2.80 12.09 12.11
C LYS A 245 -2.40 13.07 13.20
N LEU A 246 -1.13 13.01 13.60
CA LEU A 246 -0.54 13.93 14.56
C LEU A 246 0.15 15.06 13.81
N THR A 247 -0.20 16.29 14.17
CA THR A 247 0.45 17.51 13.69
C THR A 247 0.85 18.35 14.90
N PRO A 248 1.79 19.30 14.78
CA PRO A 248 2.17 20.15 15.90
C PRO A 248 0.94 20.84 16.52
N GLY A 249 0.67 20.53 17.79
CA GLY A 249 -0.45 21.08 18.56
C GLY A 249 -1.84 20.48 18.29
N TYR A 250 -1.99 19.55 17.34
CA TYR A 250 -3.31 18.99 17.01
C TYR A 250 -3.30 17.50 16.67
N ILE A 251 -4.42 16.85 17.02
CA ILE A 251 -4.79 15.53 16.52
C ILE A 251 -5.90 15.70 15.49
N GLU A 252 -5.67 15.20 14.28
CA GLU A 252 -6.69 15.08 13.24
C GLU A 252 -7.26 13.66 13.28
N ILE A 253 -8.57 13.53 13.43
CA ILE A 253 -9.27 12.25 13.55
C ILE A 253 -10.46 12.23 12.58
N SER A 254 -10.55 11.19 11.76
CA SER A 254 -11.76 10.84 11.02
C SER A 254 -12.11 9.40 11.37
N LYS A 255 -13.40 9.16 11.62
CA LYS A 255 -13.93 7.83 11.91
C LYS A 255 -14.94 7.45 10.84
N ASP A 256 -14.91 6.20 10.36
CA ASP A 256 -15.85 5.68 9.36
C ASP A 256 -15.96 6.55 8.10
N ALA A 257 -14.83 7.14 7.69
CA ALA A 257 -14.73 8.10 6.59
C ALA A 257 -15.66 9.33 6.74
N GLU A 258 -15.99 9.71 7.98
CA GLU A 258 -16.68 10.96 8.30
C GLU A 258 -15.73 12.17 8.23
N ASP A 259 -16.31 13.37 8.36
CA ASP A 259 -15.55 14.61 8.35
C ASP A 259 -14.46 14.61 9.42
N MET A 260 -13.30 15.15 9.06
CA MET A 260 -12.13 15.18 9.92
C MET A 260 -12.32 16.17 11.07
N GLU A 261 -12.34 15.66 12.29
CA GLU A 261 -12.26 16.45 13.52
C GLU A 261 -10.80 16.83 13.78
N ARG A 262 -10.58 18.08 14.20
CA ARG A 262 -9.26 18.58 14.60
C ARG A 262 -9.33 19.04 16.05
N ILE A 263 -8.61 18.34 16.92
CA ILE A 263 -8.63 18.55 18.36
C ILE A 263 -7.28 19.13 18.80
N ASN A 264 -7.29 20.20 19.61
CA ASN A 264 -6.08 20.70 20.23
C ASN A 264 -5.56 19.66 21.25
N VAL A 265 -4.28 19.30 21.16
CA VAL A 265 -3.65 18.31 22.06
C VAL A 265 -3.83 18.63 23.55
N ASP A 266 -3.88 19.91 23.92
CA ASP A 266 -4.07 20.36 25.31
C ASP A 266 -5.50 20.13 25.82
N GLU A 267 -6.46 19.97 24.92
CA GLU A 267 -7.88 19.75 25.22
C GLU A 267 -8.28 18.27 25.22
N VAL A 268 -7.39 17.39 24.74
CA VAL A 268 -7.69 15.96 24.64
C VAL A 268 -7.71 15.33 26.03
N THR A 269 -8.88 14.81 26.42
CA THR A 269 -9.03 14.13 27.71
C THR A 269 -8.41 12.73 27.67
N LYS A 270 -7.95 12.24 28.83
CA LYS A 270 -7.48 10.85 29.00
C LYS A 270 -8.53 9.82 28.57
N THR A 271 -9.83 10.13 28.76
CA THR A 271 -10.93 9.26 28.33
C THR A 271 -11.02 9.16 26.81
N GLN A 272 -10.82 10.27 26.08
CA GLN A 272 -10.77 10.27 24.61
C GLN A 272 -9.57 9.44 24.12
N ILE A 273 -8.37 9.67 24.67
CA ILE A 273 -7.17 8.87 24.34
C ILE A 273 -7.42 7.38 24.56
N ASN A 274 -7.91 6.99 25.74
CA ASN A 274 -8.18 5.59 26.04
C ASN A 274 -9.22 4.97 25.10
N THR A 275 -10.18 5.76 24.60
CA THR A 275 -11.18 5.28 23.65
C THR A 275 -10.56 5.00 22.28
N ILE A 276 -9.67 5.89 21.84
CA ILE A 276 -8.90 5.74 20.60
C ILE A 276 -7.93 4.56 20.71
N ASP A 277 -7.17 4.45 21.81
CA ASP A 277 -6.21 3.37 22.05
C ASP A 277 -6.86 1.99 22.06
N LYS A 278 -8.10 1.85 22.55
CA LYS A 278 -8.83 0.58 22.47
C LYS A 278 -9.07 0.13 21.03
N LYS A 279 -9.06 1.04 20.07
CA LYS A 279 -9.33 0.80 18.65
C LYS A 279 -8.06 0.65 17.84
N ILE A 280 -7.11 1.55 18.02
CA ILE A 280 -5.87 1.56 17.23
C ILE A 280 -4.67 0.96 17.95
N GLY A 281 -4.77 0.69 19.26
CA GLY A 281 -3.64 0.24 20.08
C GLY A 281 -3.08 -1.12 19.65
N GLY A 282 -3.88 -1.96 19.00
CA GLY A 282 -3.39 -3.20 18.40
C GLY A 282 -2.45 -2.99 17.21
N PHE A 283 -2.38 -1.76 16.69
CA PHE A 283 -1.53 -1.33 15.58
C PHE A 283 -0.38 -0.41 16.00
N LEU A 284 -0.23 -0.21 17.31
CA LEU A 284 0.75 0.67 17.92
C LEU A 284 1.56 -0.13 18.95
N GLN A 285 2.81 0.26 19.19
CA GLN A 285 3.62 -0.36 20.23
C GLN A 285 3.32 0.20 21.64
N ASP A 286 3.11 1.51 21.70
CA ASP A 286 2.73 2.26 22.90
C ASP A 286 1.36 2.94 22.75
N SER A 287 0.84 3.50 23.85
CA SER A 287 -0.40 4.30 23.83
C SER A 287 -0.25 5.57 23.01
N LEU A 288 -1.35 6.05 22.43
CA LEU A 288 -1.40 7.28 21.64
C LEU A 288 -0.90 8.50 22.41
N SER A 289 -1.11 8.54 23.74
CA SER A 289 -0.57 9.58 24.62
C SER A 289 0.94 9.77 24.48
N ASN A 290 1.68 8.67 24.34
CA ASN A 290 3.14 8.73 24.27
C ASN A 290 3.59 9.36 22.95
N TYR A 291 2.89 9.08 21.86
CA TYR A 291 3.18 9.67 20.56
C TYR A 291 2.82 11.15 20.47
N ILE A 292 1.71 11.57 21.09
CA ILE A 292 1.32 13.00 21.15
C ILE A 292 2.42 13.81 21.84
N ASN A 293 2.92 13.33 22.97
CA ASN A 293 4.00 14.00 23.70
C ASN A 293 5.29 14.08 22.87
N PHE A 294 5.62 13.03 22.11
CA PHE A 294 6.77 13.03 21.21
C PHE A 294 6.64 14.13 20.15
N THR A 295 5.46 14.27 19.52
CA THR A 295 5.23 15.28 18.47
C THR A 295 5.15 16.72 18.98
N ASN A 296 4.95 16.93 20.28
CA ASN A 296 4.89 18.27 20.90
C ASN A 296 6.24 18.71 21.51
N THR A 297 7.21 17.80 21.63
CA THR A 297 8.52 18.08 22.26
C THR A 297 9.68 18.09 21.26
N GLY A 298 9.46 17.61 20.03
CA GLY A 298 10.40 17.70 18.90
C GLY A 298 10.10 18.88 17.98
#